data_AF-A0A497RQ15-F1
#
_entry.id   AF-A0A497RQ15-F1
#
_cell.length_a   1.000
_cell.length_b   1.000
_cell.length_c   1.000
_cell.angle_alpha   90.00
_cell.angle_beta   90.00
_cell.angle_gamma   90.00
#
_symmetry.space_group_name_H-M   'P 1'
#
loop_
_entity.id
_entity.type
_entity.pdbx_description
1 polymer ?
#
loop_
_entity_poly.entity_id
_entity_poly.type
_entity_poly.pdbx_seq_one_letter_code
_entity_poly.pdbx_strand_id
1 'polypeptide(L)'
;MSKRKHEKEYKESQTQDKEAFRKYLKEVENIAKKYKNASLLHPFVVDGKKIICVVVFGDYWVEAKRVPIIVNILVPRTEYGAILCLALEIYDNPFSPLILTCYINPKSKEQVDIWLGIAEQDKLPIIYVRDGNIIDSMAVTISHNRDIYRFTYEVAERYNKKIKKYDYDKAKEEATKIIEKALREKIFVYGE
;
A
#
# COMPACT_ATOMS: atom_id res chain seq x y z
N MET A 1 -31.24 -7.51 -25.78
CA MET A 1 -30.98 -6.46 -24.76
C MET A 1 -30.14 -5.36 -25.41
N SER A 2 -30.56 -4.10 -25.29
CA SER A 2 -30.07 -2.98 -26.12
C SER A 2 -28.74 -2.40 -25.59
N LYS A 3 -27.80 -2.05 -26.50
CA LYS A 3 -26.54 -1.35 -26.21
C LYS A 3 -26.70 -0.14 -25.26
N ARG A 4 -27.85 0.54 -25.31
CA ARG A 4 -28.17 1.69 -24.45
C ARG A 4 -28.33 1.33 -22.96
N LYS A 5 -28.68 0.08 -22.64
CA LYS A 5 -28.80 -0.39 -21.25
C LYS A 5 -27.40 -0.62 -20.65
N HIS A 6 -26.50 -1.24 -21.41
CA HIS A 6 -25.10 -1.44 -21.00
C HIS A 6 -24.31 -0.13 -20.85
N GLU A 7 -24.51 0.85 -21.73
CA GLU A 7 -23.86 2.17 -21.59
C GLU A 7 -24.34 2.96 -20.38
N LYS A 8 -25.62 2.81 -20.01
CA LYS A 8 -26.20 3.48 -18.84
C LYS A 8 -25.70 2.82 -17.55
N GLU A 9 -25.72 1.49 -17.48
CA GLU A 9 -25.18 0.71 -16.36
C GLU A 9 -23.67 0.98 -16.16
N TYR A 10 -22.91 1.10 -17.24
CA TYR A 10 -21.47 1.42 -17.19
C TYR A 10 -21.19 2.86 -16.72
N LYS A 11 -22.01 3.85 -17.12
CA LYS A 11 -21.87 5.23 -16.63
C LYS A 11 -22.32 5.37 -15.18
N GLU A 12 -23.35 4.64 -14.78
CA GLU A 12 -23.82 4.61 -13.39
C GLU A 12 -22.80 3.94 -12.46
N SER A 13 -22.16 2.83 -12.89
CA SER A 13 -21.05 2.22 -12.13
C SER A 13 -19.89 3.21 -11.98
N GLN A 14 -19.41 3.80 -13.08
CA GLN A 14 -18.34 4.81 -13.04
C GLN A 14 -18.63 6.03 -12.16
N THR A 15 -19.90 6.36 -11.92
CA THR A 15 -20.31 7.49 -11.07
C THR A 15 -20.35 7.07 -9.60
N GLN A 16 -20.87 5.88 -9.29
CA GLN A 16 -20.84 5.29 -7.95
C GLN A 16 -19.40 5.05 -7.47
N ASP A 17 -18.53 4.59 -8.36
CA ASP A 17 -17.12 4.32 -8.07
C ASP A 17 -16.36 5.61 -7.73
N LYS A 18 -16.74 6.74 -8.35
CA LYS A 18 -16.19 8.06 -8.02
C LYS A 18 -16.64 8.58 -6.67
N GLU A 19 -17.89 8.34 -6.27
CA GLU A 19 -18.40 8.75 -4.95
C GLU A 19 -17.80 7.91 -3.83
N ALA A 20 -17.73 6.58 -4.02
CA ALA A 20 -17.06 5.67 -3.09
C ALA A 20 -15.59 6.04 -2.92
N PHE A 21 -14.89 6.31 -4.02
CA PHE A 21 -13.49 6.74 -3.98
C PHE A 21 -13.32 8.09 -3.27
N ARG A 22 -14.17 9.09 -3.56
CA ARG A 22 -14.14 10.40 -2.86
C ARG A 22 -14.40 10.28 -1.36
N LYS A 23 -15.36 9.44 -0.95
CA LYS A 23 -15.63 9.18 0.46
C LYS A 23 -14.41 8.56 1.13
N TYR A 24 -13.79 7.57 0.50
CA TYR A 24 -12.58 6.95 0.97
C TYR A 24 -11.42 7.95 1.10
N LEU A 25 -11.21 8.83 0.12
CA LEU A 25 -10.17 9.87 0.21
C LEU A 25 -10.31 10.75 1.47
N LYS A 26 -11.54 11.14 1.82
CA LYS A 26 -11.82 11.91 3.04
C LYS A 26 -11.50 11.12 4.32
N GLU A 27 -11.80 9.81 4.33
CA GLU A 27 -11.49 8.94 5.47
C GLU A 27 -9.97 8.81 5.67
N VAL A 28 -9.23 8.57 4.58
CA VAL A 28 -7.75 8.52 4.61
C VAL A 28 -7.15 9.85 5.06
N GLU A 29 -7.69 10.98 4.59
CA GLU A 29 -7.26 12.31 5.02
C GLU A 29 -7.45 12.52 6.52
N ASN A 30 -8.60 12.10 7.08
CA ASN A 30 -8.86 12.16 8.51
C ASN A 30 -7.87 11.28 9.31
N ILE A 31 -7.56 10.09 8.79
CA ILE A 31 -6.54 9.20 9.37
C ILE A 31 -5.18 9.91 9.37
N ALA A 32 -4.72 10.43 8.23
CA ALA A 32 -3.44 11.12 8.12
C ALA A 32 -3.34 12.31 9.10
N LYS A 33 -4.38 13.15 9.16
CA LYS A 33 -4.48 14.29 10.10
C LYS A 33 -4.38 13.85 11.56
N LYS A 34 -5.05 12.74 11.93
CA LYS A 34 -5.02 12.19 13.29
C LYS A 34 -3.62 11.77 13.74
N TYR A 35 -2.81 11.23 12.83
CA TYR A 35 -1.46 10.76 13.14
C TYR A 35 -0.39 11.88 13.10
N LYS A 36 -0.77 13.15 12.86
CA LYS A 36 0.13 14.33 12.80
C LYS A 36 1.34 14.16 11.85
N ASN A 37 1.29 13.17 10.96
CA ASN A 37 2.32 12.89 9.98
C ASN A 37 1.74 13.19 8.60
N ALA A 38 2.31 14.17 7.92
CA ALA A 38 1.86 14.57 6.60
C ALA A 38 2.38 13.63 5.50
N SER A 39 2.42 12.31 5.73
CA SER A 39 2.46 11.31 4.67
C SER A 39 1.99 9.94 5.12
N LEU A 40 1.12 9.29 4.33
CA LEU A 40 0.54 7.99 4.64
C LEU A 40 0.42 7.16 3.35
N LEU A 41 0.78 5.88 3.42
CA LEU A 41 0.55 4.92 2.34
C LEU A 41 -0.67 4.05 2.67
N HIS A 42 -1.68 4.04 1.81
CA HIS A 42 -2.84 3.16 1.98
C HIS A 42 -3.36 2.60 0.65
N PRO A 43 -3.38 1.26 0.47
CA PRO A 43 -4.03 0.64 -0.68
C PRO A 43 -5.56 0.64 -0.49
N PHE A 44 -6.31 0.74 -1.58
CA PHE A 44 -7.76 0.58 -1.54
C PHE A 44 -8.31 -0.22 -2.72
N VAL A 45 -9.46 -0.84 -2.48
CA VAL A 45 -10.22 -1.59 -3.47
C VAL A 45 -11.44 -0.78 -3.89
N VAL A 46 -11.62 -0.64 -5.20
CA VAL A 46 -12.89 -0.24 -5.82
C VAL A 46 -13.31 -1.42 -6.73
N ASP A 47 -14.59 -1.56 -7.05
CA ASP A 47 -15.11 -2.67 -7.86
C ASP A 47 -14.90 -4.07 -7.26
N GLY A 48 -14.96 -4.18 -5.94
CA GLY A 48 -15.16 -5.44 -5.21
C GLY A 48 -14.06 -6.50 -5.29
N LYS A 49 -13.02 -6.35 -6.14
CA LYS A 49 -11.94 -7.36 -6.29
C LYS A 49 -10.58 -6.83 -6.72
N LYS A 50 -10.44 -5.57 -7.15
CA LYS A 50 -9.15 -5.03 -7.61
C LYS A 50 -8.70 -3.88 -6.72
N ILE A 51 -7.46 -3.95 -6.24
CA ILE A 51 -6.83 -2.74 -5.74
C ILE A 51 -6.70 -1.80 -6.90
N ILE A 52 -7.28 -0.62 -6.77
CA ILE A 52 -7.31 0.34 -7.87
C ILE A 52 -6.23 1.39 -7.68
N CYS A 53 -5.77 1.62 -6.44
CA CYS A 53 -4.73 2.60 -6.20
C CYS A 53 -4.12 2.48 -4.79
N VAL A 54 -2.90 3.01 -4.69
CA VAL A 54 -2.22 3.37 -3.46
C VAL A 54 -2.27 4.89 -3.28
N VAL A 55 -2.90 5.34 -2.20
CA VAL A 55 -3.04 6.77 -1.91
C VAL A 55 -1.89 7.23 -1.03
N VAL A 56 -1.29 8.36 -1.41
CA VAL A 56 -0.34 9.10 -0.60
C VAL A 56 -0.90 10.48 -0.26
N PHE A 57 -0.96 10.81 1.03
CA PHE A 57 -1.32 12.14 1.53
C PHE A 57 -0.05 12.96 1.84
N GLY A 58 -0.09 14.30 1.85
CA GLY A 58 1.00 15.06 2.48
C GLY A 58 1.12 16.56 2.26
N ASP A 59 2.06 17.17 2.98
CA ASP A 59 2.43 18.60 2.91
C ASP A 59 3.78 18.81 2.19
N TYR A 60 4.68 17.82 2.28
CA TYR A 60 5.96 17.81 1.57
C TYR A 60 5.81 17.05 0.27
N TRP A 61 5.89 17.76 -0.84
CA TRP A 61 5.90 17.17 -2.17
C TRP A 61 6.89 17.88 -3.05
N VAL A 62 7.51 17.11 -3.94
CA VAL A 62 8.34 17.65 -5.00
C VAL A 62 7.51 17.78 -6.25
N GLU A 63 7.58 18.97 -6.84
CA GLU A 63 6.88 19.39 -8.05
C GLU A 63 7.27 18.60 -9.32
N ALA A 64 8.15 17.59 -9.19
CA ALA A 64 8.73 16.87 -10.31
C ALA A 64 7.86 15.69 -10.74
N LYS A 65 7.31 15.79 -11.96
CA LYS A 65 6.48 14.78 -12.64
C LYS A 65 7.15 13.41 -12.90
N ARG A 66 8.40 13.19 -12.46
CA ARG A 66 9.21 11.98 -12.73
C ARG A 66 10.23 11.70 -11.63
N VAL A 67 9.75 11.45 -10.41
CA VAL A 67 10.60 10.93 -9.33
C VAL A 67 10.68 9.40 -9.41
N PRO A 68 11.88 8.78 -9.31
CA PRO A 68 11.99 7.34 -9.21
C PRO A 68 11.26 6.82 -7.98
N ILE A 69 10.49 5.73 -8.15
CA ILE A 69 9.82 5.04 -7.04
C ILE A 69 10.30 3.60 -7.01
N ILE A 70 10.76 3.16 -5.84
CA ILE A 70 11.10 1.77 -5.57
C ILE A 70 10.00 1.17 -4.71
N VAL A 71 9.49 0.02 -5.13
CA VAL A 71 8.48 -0.76 -4.41
C VAL A 71 9.19 -1.91 -3.69
N ASN A 72 9.13 -1.90 -2.37
CA ASN A 72 9.68 -2.95 -1.52
C ASN A 72 8.54 -3.78 -0.91
N ILE A 73 8.64 -5.10 -1.05
CA ILE A 73 7.66 -6.06 -0.56
C ILE A 73 8.35 -6.89 0.51
N LEU A 74 7.98 -6.63 1.76
CA LEU A 74 8.72 -7.08 2.93
C LEU A 74 7.83 -7.94 3.82
N VAL A 75 8.47 -8.86 4.56
CA VAL A 75 7.85 -9.65 5.62
C VAL A 75 8.69 -9.54 6.90
N PRO A 76 8.67 -8.37 7.59
CA PRO A 76 9.33 -8.22 8.88
C PRO A 76 8.83 -9.29 9.85
N ARG A 77 9.78 -10.00 10.48
CA ARG A 77 9.53 -11.01 11.49
C ARG A 77 9.93 -10.46 12.85
N THR A 78 9.06 -10.62 13.83
CA THR A 78 9.26 -10.16 15.20
C THR A 78 8.87 -11.24 16.19
N GLU A 79 9.19 -11.06 17.46
CA GLU A 79 8.78 -12.01 18.51
C GLU A 79 7.24 -12.12 18.66
N TYR A 80 6.52 -11.09 18.21
CA TYR A 80 5.05 -11.02 18.25
C TYR A 80 4.37 -11.53 16.98
N GLY A 81 5.13 -11.74 15.91
CA GLY A 81 4.61 -12.21 14.63
C GLY A 81 5.38 -11.69 13.43
N ALA A 82 5.03 -12.23 12.27
CA ALA A 82 5.41 -11.71 10.98
C ALA A 82 4.26 -10.88 10.40
N ILE A 83 4.58 -9.73 9.81
CA ILE A 83 3.62 -8.82 9.17
C ILE A 83 4.00 -8.66 7.70
N LEU A 84 3.02 -8.42 6.86
CA LEU A 84 3.25 -8.04 5.46
C LEU A 84 3.43 -6.53 5.37
N CYS A 85 4.47 -6.06 4.69
CA CYS A 85 4.72 -4.64 4.52
C CYS A 85 5.00 -4.27 3.07
N LEU A 86 4.24 -3.30 2.57
CA LEU A 86 4.54 -2.61 1.32
C LEU A 86 5.23 -1.30 1.68
N ALA A 87 6.47 -1.12 1.24
CA ALA A 87 7.19 0.13 1.43
C ALA A 87 7.49 0.79 0.07
N LEU A 88 7.23 2.08 -0.04
CA LEU A 88 7.59 2.89 -1.20
C LEU A 88 8.73 3.83 -0.82
N GLU A 89 9.79 3.84 -1.61
CA GLU A 89 10.84 4.86 -1.57
C GLU A 89 10.63 5.81 -2.74
N ILE A 90 10.34 7.07 -2.46
CA ILE A 90 10.10 8.11 -3.46
C ILE A 90 11.32 9.03 -3.48
N TYR A 91 12.11 8.97 -4.54
CA TYR A 91 13.40 9.66 -4.68
C TYR A 91 13.22 11.04 -5.29
N ASP A 92 12.63 11.91 -4.51
CA ASP A 92 12.47 13.31 -4.83
C ASP A 92 13.75 14.12 -4.51
N ASN A 93 14.46 13.71 -3.45
CA ASN A 93 15.85 14.03 -3.16
C ASN A 93 16.71 12.75 -3.31
N PRO A 94 17.77 12.75 -4.16
CA PRO A 94 18.60 11.56 -4.37
C PRO A 94 19.33 11.06 -3.11
N PHE A 95 19.48 11.91 -2.09
CA PHE A 95 20.19 11.58 -0.85
C PHE A 95 19.25 11.25 0.32
N SER A 96 17.96 11.54 0.20
CA SER A 96 16.99 11.37 1.28
C SER A 96 15.61 11.08 0.72
N PRO A 97 15.34 9.84 0.25
CA PRO A 97 14.04 9.49 -0.28
C PRO A 97 12.95 9.57 0.81
N LEU A 98 11.75 9.96 0.41
CA LEU A 98 10.57 9.78 1.25
C LEU A 98 10.22 8.29 1.32
N ILE A 99 10.26 7.73 2.53
CA ILE A 99 9.92 6.33 2.79
C ILE A 99 8.52 6.26 3.37
N LEU A 100 7.64 5.53 2.71
CA LEU A 100 6.26 5.32 3.16
C LEU A 100 5.99 3.83 3.30
N THR A 101 5.42 3.44 4.44
CA THR A 101 5.13 2.03 4.72
C THR A 101 3.64 1.81 4.95
N CYS A 102 3.11 0.77 4.35
CA CYS A 102 1.80 0.21 4.66
C CYS A 102 1.99 -1.18 5.26
N TYR A 103 1.26 -1.47 6.33
CA TYR A 103 1.30 -2.75 7.03
C TYR A 103 -0.03 -3.46 6.83
N ILE A 104 0.07 -4.75 6.52
CA ILE A 104 -1.05 -5.65 6.26
C ILE A 104 -1.01 -6.76 7.30
N ASN A 105 -2.12 -6.94 8.02
CA ASN A 105 -2.30 -8.00 8.99
C ASN A 105 -2.56 -9.34 8.25
N PRO A 106 -1.62 -10.31 8.26
CA PRO A 106 -1.80 -11.59 7.58
C PRO A 106 -2.91 -12.49 8.18
N LYS A 107 -3.49 -12.13 9.33
CA LYS A 107 -4.66 -12.80 9.90
C LYS A 107 -5.99 -12.19 9.44
N SER A 108 -5.97 -10.98 8.87
CA SER A 108 -7.18 -10.35 8.34
C SER A 108 -7.38 -10.77 6.89
N LYS A 109 -8.44 -11.55 6.62
CA LYS A 109 -8.75 -12.01 5.27
C LYS A 109 -8.88 -10.83 4.29
N GLU A 110 -9.58 -9.77 4.70
CA GLU A 110 -9.77 -8.57 3.88
C GLU A 110 -8.43 -7.92 3.49
N GLN A 111 -7.51 -7.77 4.45
CA GLN A 111 -6.21 -7.16 4.16
C GLN A 111 -5.29 -8.08 3.35
N VAL A 112 -5.41 -9.40 3.51
CA VAL A 112 -4.71 -10.39 2.67
C VAL A 112 -5.24 -10.39 1.25
N ASP A 113 -6.56 -10.31 1.07
CA ASP A 113 -7.19 -10.20 -0.26
C ASP A 113 -6.72 -8.93 -0.97
N ILE A 114 -6.58 -7.81 -0.22
CA ILE A 114 -5.91 -6.60 -0.68
C ILE A 114 -4.47 -6.94 -1.13
N TRP A 115 -3.63 -7.47 -0.24
CA TRP A 115 -2.24 -7.78 -0.57
C TRP A 115 -2.05 -8.63 -1.83
N LEU A 116 -2.83 -9.70 -1.96
CA LEU A 116 -2.79 -10.59 -3.13
C LEU A 116 -3.40 -9.91 -4.37
N GLY A 117 -4.38 -9.02 -4.19
CA GLY A 117 -4.95 -8.21 -5.27
C GLY A 117 -3.96 -7.22 -5.91
N ILE A 118 -2.91 -6.78 -5.20
CA ILE A 118 -1.80 -6.03 -5.82
C ILE A 118 -1.00 -6.94 -6.75
N ALA A 119 -0.75 -8.20 -6.35
CA ALA A 119 0.08 -9.14 -7.11
C ALA A 119 -0.47 -9.45 -8.51
N GLU A 120 -1.79 -9.37 -8.69
CA GLU A 120 -2.46 -9.64 -9.97
C GLU A 120 -2.38 -8.47 -10.97
N GLN A 121 -1.69 -7.37 -10.62
CA GLN A 121 -1.62 -6.17 -11.44
C GLN A 121 -0.30 -6.05 -12.18
N ASP A 122 -0.35 -5.45 -13.37
CA ASP A 122 0.85 -5.11 -14.13
C ASP A 122 1.53 -3.85 -13.60
N LYS A 123 0.71 -2.89 -13.16
CA LYS A 123 1.14 -1.60 -12.65
C LYS A 123 0.42 -1.30 -11.35
N LEU A 124 1.13 -0.70 -10.42
CA LEU A 124 0.61 -0.16 -9.17
C LEU A 124 0.30 1.33 -9.38
N PRO A 125 -0.98 1.74 -9.40
CA PRO A 125 -1.34 3.14 -9.50
C PRO A 125 -1.08 3.84 -8.16
N ILE A 126 -0.46 5.00 -8.18
CA ILE A 126 -0.15 5.83 -7.01
C ILE A 126 -0.84 7.17 -7.20
N ILE A 127 -1.71 7.55 -6.27
CA ILE A 127 -2.48 8.79 -6.32
C ILE A 127 -2.06 9.71 -5.17
N TYR A 128 -1.78 10.96 -5.52
CA TYR A 128 -1.30 11.99 -4.63
C TYR A 128 -2.47 12.90 -4.28
N VAL A 129 -2.72 13.06 -2.98
CA VAL A 129 -3.91 13.78 -2.48
C VAL A 129 -3.50 14.89 -1.53
N ARG A 130 -4.09 16.07 -1.72
CA ARG A 130 -3.97 17.24 -0.85
C ARG A 130 -5.35 17.85 -0.63
N ASP A 131 -5.69 18.13 0.62
CA ASP A 131 -6.98 18.73 1.01
C ASP A 131 -8.19 18.00 0.39
N GLY A 132 -8.15 16.67 0.39
CA GLY A 132 -9.19 15.81 -0.18
C GLY A 132 -9.27 15.80 -1.72
N ASN A 133 -8.37 16.51 -2.42
CA ASN A 133 -8.32 16.59 -3.87
C ASN A 133 -7.12 15.82 -4.44
N ILE A 134 -7.32 15.16 -5.58
CA ILE A 134 -6.24 14.52 -6.32
C ILE A 134 -5.43 15.62 -7.00
N ILE A 135 -4.13 15.67 -6.71
CA ILE A 135 -3.21 16.66 -7.28
C ILE A 135 -2.30 16.06 -8.35
N ASP A 136 -1.96 14.77 -8.23
CA ASP A 136 -1.17 14.04 -9.21
C ASP A 136 -1.46 12.53 -9.16
N SER A 137 -1.05 11.82 -10.20
CA SER A 137 -1.14 10.37 -10.29
C SER A 137 -0.02 9.80 -11.16
N MET A 138 0.53 8.66 -10.74
CA MET A 138 1.50 7.91 -11.53
C MET A 138 1.25 6.41 -11.42
N ALA A 139 2.01 5.62 -12.17
CA ALA A 139 1.92 4.17 -12.12
C ALA A 139 3.31 3.56 -12.19
N VAL A 140 3.59 2.61 -11.29
CA VAL A 140 4.87 1.89 -11.23
C VAL A 140 4.64 0.47 -11.72
N THR A 141 5.49 -0.02 -12.62
CA THR A 141 5.38 -1.41 -13.10
C THR A 141 5.79 -2.38 -11.99
N ILE A 142 4.92 -3.34 -11.67
CA ILE A 142 5.15 -4.32 -10.60
C ILE A 142 4.97 -5.78 -11.07
N SER A 143 4.75 -5.99 -12.36
CA SER A 143 4.54 -7.32 -12.96
C SER A 143 5.68 -8.33 -12.70
N HIS A 144 6.88 -7.86 -12.35
CA HIS A 144 8.02 -8.72 -12.00
C HIS A 144 7.98 -9.24 -10.55
N ASN A 145 7.05 -8.75 -9.72
CA ASN A 145 7.00 -9.05 -8.29
C ASN A 145 5.81 -9.95 -7.90
N ARG A 146 5.05 -10.50 -8.86
CA ARG A 146 3.81 -11.25 -8.56
C ARG A 146 4.04 -12.39 -7.57
N ASP A 147 5.08 -13.19 -7.80
CA ASP A 147 5.42 -14.32 -6.94
C ASP A 147 5.91 -13.88 -5.55
N ILE A 148 6.50 -12.69 -5.44
CA ILE A 148 7.01 -12.15 -4.18
C ILE A 148 5.86 -11.90 -3.21
N TYR A 149 4.76 -11.29 -3.65
CA TYR A 149 3.60 -11.03 -2.78
C TYR A 149 3.04 -12.33 -2.18
N ARG A 150 2.88 -13.37 -3.01
CA ARG A 150 2.40 -14.68 -2.54
C ARG A 150 3.40 -15.31 -1.59
N PHE A 151 4.68 -15.34 -1.96
CA PHE A 151 5.75 -15.89 -1.15
C PHE A 151 5.83 -15.23 0.23
N THR A 152 5.81 -13.89 0.31
CA THR A 152 5.87 -13.18 1.59
C THR A 152 4.67 -13.47 2.47
N TYR A 153 3.47 -13.63 1.88
CA TYR A 153 2.28 -14.02 2.64
C TYR A 153 2.43 -15.43 3.23
N GLU A 154 2.89 -16.40 2.43
CA GLU A 154 3.12 -17.76 2.92
C GLU A 154 4.18 -17.79 4.04
N VAL A 155 5.26 -17.02 3.89
CA VAL A 155 6.28 -16.87 4.94
C VAL A 155 5.65 -16.33 6.22
N ALA A 156 4.86 -15.27 6.13
CA ALA A 156 4.19 -14.68 7.28
C ALA A 156 3.24 -15.68 7.95
N GLU A 157 2.47 -16.43 7.15
CA GLU A 157 1.52 -17.42 7.64
C GLU A 157 2.22 -18.57 8.36
N ARG A 158 3.28 -19.13 7.77
CA ARG A 158 4.08 -20.21 8.37
C ARG A 158 4.77 -19.76 9.66
N TYR A 159 5.30 -18.55 9.69
CA TYR A 159 5.93 -18.00 10.89
C TYR A 159 4.89 -17.79 12.00
N ASN A 160 3.76 -17.17 11.67
CA ASN A 160 2.69 -16.89 12.64
C ASN A 160 1.99 -18.14 13.18
N LYS A 161 2.06 -19.28 12.48
CA LYS A 161 1.61 -20.58 13.01
C LYS A 161 2.50 -21.10 14.15
N LYS A 162 3.76 -20.67 14.22
CA LYS A 162 4.73 -21.09 15.25
C LYS A 162 4.73 -20.17 16.48
N ILE A 163 4.13 -18.98 16.37
CA ILE A 163 4.07 -17.99 17.45
C ILE A 163 2.94 -18.33 18.43
N LYS A 164 3.26 -18.37 19.73
CA LYS A 164 2.29 -18.71 20.79
C LYS A 164 1.16 -17.69 20.92
N LYS A 165 1.48 -16.40 20.82
CA LYS A 165 0.52 -15.30 20.90
C LYS A 165 0.86 -14.24 19.86
N TYR A 166 0.15 -14.29 18.74
CA TYR A 166 0.27 -13.27 17.71
C TYR A 166 -0.34 -11.95 18.18
N ASP A 167 0.40 -10.86 18.04
CA ASP A 167 -0.04 -9.49 18.37
C ASP A 167 0.36 -8.54 17.25
N TYR A 168 -0.62 -8.13 16.45
CA TYR A 168 -0.40 -7.32 15.25
C TYR A 168 0.15 -5.93 15.58
N ASP A 169 -0.36 -5.27 16.61
CA ASP A 169 0.02 -3.89 16.92
C ASP A 169 1.46 -3.83 17.42
N LYS A 170 1.85 -4.78 18.29
CA LYS A 170 3.24 -4.90 18.75
C LYS A 170 4.19 -5.31 17.63
N ALA A 171 3.82 -6.30 16.83
CA ALA A 171 4.62 -6.70 15.68
C ALA A 171 4.79 -5.53 14.70
N LYS A 172 3.77 -4.68 14.52
CA LYS A 172 3.83 -3.52 13.62
C LYS A 172 4.79 -2.45 14.15
N GLU A 173 4.72 -2.16 15.44
CA GLU A 173 5.62 -1.19 16.08
C GLU A 173 7.09 -1.60 15.93
N GLU A 174 7.39 -2.87 16.18
CA GLU A 174 8.76 -3.40 16.07
C GLU A 174 9.20 -3.52 14.60
N ALA A 175 8.31 -3.98 13.72
CA ALA A 175 8.55 -4.01 12.28
C ALA A 175 8.89 -2.63 11.71
N THR A 176 8.25 -1.57 12.20
CA THR A 176 8.54 -0.19 11.78
C THR A 176 10.00 0.17 12.07
N LYS A 177 10.49 -0.15 13.26
CA LYS A 177 11.89 0.10 13.65
C LYS A 177 12.88 -0.69 12.77
N ILE A 178 12.56 -1.95 12.46
CA ILE A 178 13.39 -2.81 11.59
C ILE A 178 13.46 -2.24 10.17
N ILE A 179 12.32 -1.86 9.59
CA ILE A 179 12.23 -1.38 8.21
C ILE A 179 12.90 -0.02 8.06
N GLU A 180 12.65 0.91 8.97
CA GLU A 180 13.28 2.23 8.95
C GLU A 180 14.81 2.11 8.99
N LYS A 181 15.33 1.18 9.81
CA LYS A 181 16.76 0.89 9.86
C LYS A 181 17.26 0.28 8.54
N ALA A 182 16.61 -0.79 8.06
CA ALA A 182 17.05 -1.51 6.88
C ALA A 182 17.07 -0.63 5.61
N LEU A 183 16.03 0.17 5.41
CA LEU A 183 15.91 1.05 4.24
C LEU A 183 16.88 2.24 4.31
N ARG A 184 17.09 2.83 5.50
CA ARG A 184 18.07 3.92 5.67
C ARG A 184 19.51 3.45 5.52
N GLU A 185 19.83 2.26 6.01
CA GLU A 185 21.18 1.71 5.96
C GLU A 185 21.46 0.95 4.64
N LYS A 186 20.45 0.81 3.75
CA LYS A 186 20.48 -0.05 2.54
C LYS A 186 20.94 -1.48 2.83
N ILE A 187 20.71 -1.96 4.06
CA ILE A 187 21.01 -3.33 4.46
C ILE A 187 19.82 -4.19 4.06
N PHE A 188 19.85 -4.71 2.84
CA PHE A 188 18.91 -5.77 2.46
C PHE A 188 19.29 -7.04 3.20
N VAL A 189 18.58 -7.32 4.30
CA VAL A 189 18.63 -8.62 4.97
C VAL A 189 17.83 -9.60 4.12
N TYR A 190 18.42 -10.08 3.04
CA TYR A 190 18.04 -11.38 2.48
C TYR A 190 18.54 -12.41 3.50
N GLY A 191 17.63 -12.84 4.37
CA GLY A 191 17.95 -13.86 5.37
C GLY A 191 18.43 -15.13 4.68
N GLU A 192 19.59 -15.60 5.14
CA GLU A 192 20.02 -17.00 5.04
C GLU A 192 18.95 -17.95 5.61
#